data_AF-A0A1V4EE89-F1
#
_entry.id   AF-A0A1V4EE89-F1
#
_cell.length_a   1.000
_cell.length_b   1.000
_cell.length_c   1.000
_cell.angle_alpha   90.00
_cell.angle_beta   90.00
_cell.angle_gamma   90.00
#
_symmetry.space_group_name_H-M   'P 1'
#
loop_
_entity.id
_entity.type
_entity.pdbx_description
1 polymer ?
#
loop_
_entity_poly.entity_id
_entity_poly.type
_entity_poly.pdbx_seq_one_letter_code
_entity_poly.pdbx_strand_id
1 'polypeptide(L)'
;MPATSKPITFRADAAQPFDDRCLSWRIDARTVSIWTTEGRVRDVAFTASAEQLTMLAAYRKGESDLVCRDGMWFLIATCDLPDRPI
;
A
#
# COMPACT_ATOMS: atom_id res chain seq x y z
N MET A 1 7.58 -39.47 -7.40
CA MET A 1 6.39 -38.92 -8.09
C MET A 1 6.66 -37.45 -8.36
N PRO A 2 6.79 -36.99 -9.62
CA PRO A 2 6.93 -35.56 -9.89
C PRO A 2 5.59 -34.86 -9.65
N ALA A 3 5.60 -33.69 -9.02
CA ALA A 3 4.41 -32.89 -8.80
C ALA A 3 3.89 -32.35 -10.15
N THR A 4 2.73 -32.81 -10.60
CA THR A 4 2.08 -32.47 -11.88
C THR A 4 1.08 -31.31 -11.76
N SER A 5 1.17 -30.48 -10.72
CA SER A 5 0.23 -29.36 -10.55
C SER A 5 0.60 -28.19 -11.47
N LYS A 6 -0.40 -27.57 -12.10
CA LYS A 6 -0.25 -26.28 -12.80
C LYS A 6 0.41 -25.27 -11.86
N PRO A 7 1.36 -24.43 -12.34
CA PRO A 7 1.96 -23.37 -11.52
C PRO A 7 0.88 -22.42 -11.02
N ILE A 8 0.95 -22.03 -9.75
CA ILE A 8 0.16 -20.92 -9.23
C ILE A 8 0.63 -19.66 -9.96
N THR A 9 -0.29 -18.99 -10.64
CA THR A 9 -0.02 -17.73 -11.35
C THR A 9 -0.74 -16.61 -10.62
N PHE A 10 -0.02 -15.55 -10.26
CA PHE A 10 -0.63 -14.35 -9.70
C PHE A 10 -1.45 -13.65 -10.79
N ARG A 11 -2.60 -13.09 -10.39
CA ARG A 11 -3.37 -12.25 -11.31
C ARG A 11 -2.57 -11.00 -11.66
N ALA A 12 -2.73 -10.51 -12.89
CA ALA A 12 -2.06 -9.28 -13.32
C ALA A 12 -2.46 -8.04 -12.48
N ASP A 13 -3.68 -8.07 -11.92
CA ASP A 13 -4.24 -7.06 -11.03
C ASP A 13 -4.23 -7.48 -9.55
N ALA A 14 -3.42 -8.49 -9.20
CA ALA A 14 -3.23 -8.86 -7.80
C ALA A 14 -2.66 -7.68 -7.00
N ALA A 15 -3.04 -7.61 -5.73
CA ALA A 15 -2.49 -6.61 -4.82
C ALA A 15 -0.96 -6.76 -4.72
N GLN A 16 -0.25 -5.64 -4.74
CA GLN A 16 1.19 -5.60 -4.63
C GLN A 16 1.59 -4.98 -3.28
N PRO A 17 2.27 -5.72 -2.39
CA PRO A 17 2.76 -5.17 -1.13
C PRO A 17 3.97 -4.26 -1.37
N PHE A 18 4.01 -3.18 -0.59
CA PHE A 18 5.11 -2.22 -0.54
C PHE A 18 5.51 -1.94 0.91
N ASP A 19 6.82 -1.83 1.15
CA ASP A 19 7.38 -1.36 2.41
C ASP A 19 8.06 0.02 2.26
N ASP A 20 8.59 0.55 3.36
CA ASP A 20 9.21 1.88 3.43
C ASP A 20 10.44 2.07 2.51
N ARG A 21 11.02 0.99 1.96
CA ARG A 21 12.12 1.06 0.97
C ARG A 21 11.60 1.41 -0.42
N CYS A 22 10.38 0.96 -0.73
CA CYS A 22 9.79 1.05 -2.05
C CYS A 22 8.62 2.06 -2.12
N LEU A 23 8.04 2.43 -0.98
CA LEU A 23 6.96 3.40 -0.84
C LEU A 23 7.32 4.45 0.21
N SER A 24 7.13 5.73 -0.12
CA SER A 24 7.23 6.81 0.87
C SER A 24 6.02 7.72 0.80
N TRP A 25 5.51 8.10 1.96
CA TRP A 25 4.38 9.00 2.12
C TRP A 25 4.84 10.44 2.41
N ARG A 26 4.25 11.41 1.72
CA ARG A 26 4.33 12.84 2.05
C ARG A 26 2.93 13.32 2.40
N ILE A 27 2.53 13.07 3.64
CA ILE A 27 1.15 13.28 4.10
C ILE A 27 0.71 14.74 3.94
N ASP A 28 1.55 15.69 4.35
CA ASP A 28 1.25 17.13 4.23
C ASP A 28 1.05 17.58 2.78
N ALA A 29 1.83 16.99 1.85
CA ALA A 29 1.72 17.27 0.43
C ALA A 29 0.64 16.44 -0.27
N ARG A 30 -0.02 15.51 0.45
CA ARG A 30 -0.94 14.50 -0.11
C ARG A 30 -0.37 13.76 -1.32
N THR A 31 0.91 13.41 -1.25
CA THR A 31 1.55 12.60 -2.28
C THR A 31 2.25 11.36 -1.75
N VAL A 32 2.41 10.37 -2.61
CA VAL A 32 3.27 9.21 -2.38
C VAL A 32 4.33 9.12 -3.48
N SER A 33 5.40 8.39 -3.18
CA SER A 33 6.35 7.94 -4.18
C SER A 33 6.53 6.43 -4.09
N ILE A 34 6.39 5.75 -5.22
CA ILE A 34 6.33 4.29 -5.34
C ILE A 34 7.38 3.83 -6.36
N TRP A 35 8.13 2.79 -6.04
CA TRP A 35 8.98 2.08 -7.00
C TRP A 35 8.14 1.11 -7.83
N THR A 36 8.15 1.26 -9.14
CA THR A 36 7.57 0.30 -10.10
C THR A 36 8.68 -0.38 -10.89
N THR A 37 8.31 -1.34 -11.74
CA THR A 37 9.25 -1.97 -12.68
C THR A 37 9.83 -0.99 -13.70
N GLU A 38 9.19 0.16 -13.92
CA GLU A 38 9.65 1.22 -14.82
C GLU A 38 10.43 2.32 -14.10
N GLY A 39 10.65 2.17 -12.79
CA GLY A 39 11.38 3.12 -11.96
C GLY A 39 10.52 3.79 -10.90
N ARG A 40 11.07 4.83 -10.27
CA ARG A 40 10.39 5.50 -9.15
C ARG A 40 9.42 6.56 -9.64
N VAL A 41 8.13 6.30 -9.47
CA VAL A 41 7.07 7.29 -9.68
C VAL A 41 7.00 8.18 -8.42
N ARG A 42 7.01 9.49 -8.62
CA ARG A 42 7.02 10.49 -7.52
C ARG A 42 5.79 11.37 -7.60
N ASP A 43 5.48 12.00 -6.47
CA ASP A 43 4.42 13.01 -6.35
C ASP A 43 3.04 12.53 -6.84
N VAL A 44 2.77 11.22 -6.68
CA VAL A 44 1.45 10.64 -6.98
C VAL A 44 0.47 11.13 -5.95
N ALA A 45 -0.53 11.89 -6.38
CA ALA A 45 -1.57 12.41 -5.50
C ALA A 45 -2.39 11.27 -4.88
N PHE A 46 -2.73 11.40 -3.60
CA PHE A 46 -3.68 10.50 -2.94
C PHE A 46 -4.70 11.29 -2.12
N THR A 47 -5.83 10.65 -1.82
CA THR A 47 -6.86 11.21 -0.93
C THR A 47 -7.25 10.20 0.14
N ALA A 48 -7.72 10.73 1.26
CA ALA A 48 -8.23 9.98 2.41
C ALA A 48 -9.05 10.94 3.29
N SER A 49 -9.87 10.38 4.19
CA SER A 49 -10.56 11.18 5.20
C SER A 49 -9.55 11.84 6.16
N ALA A 50 -9.96 12.91 6.86
CA ALA A 50 -9.10 13.56 7.85
C ALA A 50 -8.63 12.58 8.94
N GLU A 51 -9.54 11.73 9.42
CA GLU A 51 -9.23 10.67 10.40
C GLU A 51 -8.21 9.66 9.87
N GLN A 52 -8.37 9.20 8.62
CA GLN A 52 -7.43 8.28 8.00
C GLN A 52 -6.04 8.91 7.82
N LEU A 53 -5.95 10.19 7.49
CA LEU A 53 -4.67 10.90 7.40
C LEU A 53 -3.99 11.00 8.76
N THR A 54 -4.74 11.32 9.82
CA THR A 54 -4.22 11.33 11.19
C THR A 54 -3.71 9.96 11.60
N MET A 55 -4.48 8.91 11.33
CA MET A 55 -4.10 7.53 11.64
C MET A 55 -2.85 7.10 10.86
N LEU A 56 -2.82 7.37 9.56
CA LEU A 56 -1.70 7.05 8.67
C LEU A 56 -0.41 7.78 9.12
N ALA A 57 -0.52 9.04 9.52
CA ALA A 57 0.64 9.82 9.98
C ALA A 57 1.17 9.31 11.33
N ALA A 58 0.30 8.93 12.25
CA ALA A 58 0.68 8.58 13.62
C ALA A 58 1.05 7.10 13.81
N TYR A 59 0.38 6.19 13.11
CA TYR A 59 0.36 4.77 13.47
C TYR A 59 0.73 3.82 12.32
N ARG A 60 0.94 4.32 11.10
CA ARG A 60 1.33 3.45 9.98
C ARG A 60 2.65 2.75 10.27
N LYS A 61 2.63 1.42 10.17
CA LYS A 61 3.77 0.56 10.47
C LYS A 61 3.61 -0.75 9.70
N GLY A 62 4.67 -1.15 9.00
CA GLY A 62 4.65 -2.32 8.14
C GLY A 62 4.27 -1.98 6.70
N GLU A 63 3.69 -2.96 6.02
CA GLU A 63 3.44 -2.90 4.58
C GLU A 63 2.17 -2.10 4.23
N SER A 64 2.13 -1.62 3.00
CA SER A 64 0.94 -1.09 2.35
C SER A 64 0.68 -1.84 1.05
N ASP A 65 -0.56 -2.29 0.87
CA ASP A 65 -0.96 -2.99 -0.35
C ASP A 65 -1.47 -1.99 -1.39
N LEU A 66 -0.87 -1.99 -2.57
CA LEU A 66 -1.40 -1.32 -3.75
C LEU A 66 -2.45 -2.23 -4.40
N VAL A 67 -3.69 -1.78 -4.46
CA VAL A 67 -4.81 -2.57 -4.98
C VAL A 67 -5.58 -1.78 -6.04
N CYS A 68 -5.89 -2.43 -7.16
CA CYS A 68 -6.85 -1.91 -8.13
C CYS A 68 -8.20 -2.60 -7.92
N ARG A 69 -9.27 -1.85 -7.65
CA ARG A 69 -10.65 -2.36 -7.58
C ARG A 69 -11.58 -1.42 -8.31
N ASP A 70 -12.39 -1.98 -9.20
CA ASP A 70 -13.38 -1.24 -9.99
C ASP A 70 -12.81 0.00 -10.72
N GLY A 71 -11.58 -0.12 -11.22
CA GLY A 71 -10.86 0.95 -11.93
C GLY A 71 -10.25 2.02 -11.02
N MET A 72 -10.33 1.86 -9.70
CA MET A 72 -9.75 2.77 -8.72
C MET A 72 -8.56 2.13 -8.00
N TRP A 73 -7.53 2.95 -7.78
CA TRP A 73 -6.33 2.56 -7.05
C TRP A 73 -6.42 2.94 -5.58
N PHE A 74 -6.01 2.01 -4.72
CA PHE A 74 -5.98 2.17 -3.28
C PHE A 74 -4.61 1.77 -2.74
N LEU A 75 -4.15 2.49 -1.72
CA LEU A 75 -3.06 2.05 -0.85
C LEU A 75 -3.66 1.70 0.52
N ILE A 76 -3.69 0.41 0.84
CA ILE A 76 -4.19 -0.08 2.12
C ILE A 76 -3.00 -0.17 3.07
N ALA A 77 -2.84 0.85 3.91
CA ALA A 77 -1.71 0.93 4.84
C ALA A 77 -2.00 0.21 6.16
N THR A 78 -1.08 -0.65 6.58
CA THR A 78 -1.13 -1.27 7.92
C THR A 78 -0.85 -0.20 8.98
N CYS A 79 -1.73 -0.10 9.97
CA CYS A 79 -1.61 0.82 11.10
C CYS A 79 -1.64 0.04 12.41
N ASP A 80 -0.61 0.22 13.23
CA ASP A 80 -0.44 -0.41 14.54
C ASP A 80 -0.97 0.57 15.60
N LEU A 81 -2.23 0.39 16.01
CA LEU A 81 -2.91 1.30 16.92
C LEU A 81 -2.60 0.93 18.38
N PRO A 82 -2.52 1.92 19.29
CA PRO A 82 -2.40 1.62 20.71
C PRO A 82 -3.64 0.87 21.19
N ASP A 83 -3.44 -0.07 22.12
CA ASP A 83 -4.54 -0.77 22.76
C ASP A 83 -5.50 0.22 23.40
N ARG A 84 -6.81 0.00 23.20
CA ARG A 84 -7.82 0.79 23.89
C ARG A 84 -7.75 0.46 25.39
N PRO A 85 -7.72 1.47 26.28
CA PRO A 85 -7.82 1.21 27.71
C PRO A 85 -9.10 0.42 28.00
N ILE A 86 -8.95 -0.68 28.75
CA ILE A 86 -10.05 -1.47 29.32
C ILE A 86 -10.76 -0.70 30.43
#